data_AF-A0A9D1IWV2-F1
#
_entry.id   AF-A0A9D1IWV2-F1
#
_cell.length_a   1.000
_cell.length_b   1.000
_cell.length_c   1.000
_cell.angle_alpha   90.00
_cell.angle_beta   90.00
_cell.angle_gamma   90.00
#
_symmetry.space_group_name_H-M   'P 1'
#
loop_
_entity.id
_entity.type
_entity.pdbx_description
1 polymer ?
#
loop_
_entity_poly.entity_id
_entity_poly.type
_entity_poly.pdbx_seq_one_letter_code
_entity_poly.pdbx_strand_id
1 'polypeptide(L)'
;MTQVILGAQQYDAAVSGKTRDPDWDYRASKSITLTMDHNTAASLFQNGAAWSILFQAPAYEDPETGEMVTPEAVTYDNSDYCVAGDITDHRDGTVTVKMGRLTALEETLELIYGGDTL
;
A
#
# COMPACT_ATOMS: atom_id res chain seq x y z
N MET A 1 -12.91 -7.62 -1.77
CA MET A 1 -12.74 -6.29 -1.15
C MET A 1 -11.26 -6.11 -0.86
N THR A 2 -10.74 -4.89 -1.03
CA THR A 2 -9.34 -4.56 -0.74
C THR A 2 -9.30 -3.40 0.23
N GLN A 3 -8.52 -3.55 1.29
CA GLN A 3 -8.30 -2.53 2.30
C GLN A 3 -6.81 -2.39 2.55
N VAL A 4 -6.41 -1.25 3.10
CA VAL A 4 -5.07 -1.04 3.65
C VAL A 4 -5.12 -0.92 5.16
N ILE A 5 -4.18 -1.58 5.83
CA ILE A 5 -3.97 -1.48 7.27
C ILE A 5 -2.85 -0.47 7.49
N LEU A 6 -3.14 0.57 8.27
CA LEU A 6 -2.18 1.59 8.69
C LEU A 6 -2.25 1.70 10.21
N GLY A 7 -1.16 1.31 10.89
CA GLY A 7 -1.16 1.14 12.34
C GLY A 7 -2.23 0.14 12.79
N ALA A 8 -3.23 0.60 13.53
CA ALA A 8 -4.33 -0.23 14.05
C ALA A 8 -5.64 -0.12 13.26
N GLN A 9 -5.68 0.66 12.18
CA GLN A 9 -6.91 0.98 11.44
C GLN A 9 -6.91 0.37 10.04
N GLN A 10 -8.11 0.02 9.55
CA GLN A 10 -8.35 -0.47 8.19
C GLN A 10 -9.10 0.59 7.38
N TYR A 11 -8.68 0.79 6.14
CA TYR A 11 -9.28 1.75 5.22
C TYR A 11 -9.60 1.07 3.89
N ASP A 12 -10.81 1.28 3.38
CA ASP A 12 -11.16 0.88 2.03
C ASP A 12 -10.25 1.60 1.02
N ALA A 13 -9.65 0.81 0.13
CA ALA A 13 -8.67 1.33 -0.80
C ALA A 13 -8.65 0.57 -2.12
N ALA A 14 -8.36 1.30 -3.19
CA ALA A 14 -7.91 0.71 -4.44
C ALA A 14 -6.38 0.71 -4.45
N VAL A 15 -5.77 -0.47 -4.63
CA VAL A 15 -4.32 -0.60 -4.71
C VAL A 15 -3.93 -1.09 -6.10
N SER A 16 -3.02 -0.37 -6.73
CA SER A 16 -2.37 -0.78 -7.98
C SER A 16 -0.86 -0.80 -7.78
N GLY A 17 -0.16 -1.65 -8.51
CA GLY A 17 1.29 -1.77 -8.37
C GLY A 17 1.96 -2.05 -9.70
N LYS A 18 3.20 -1.58 -9.81
CA LYS A 18 4.10 -1.87 -10.93
C LYS A 18 5.37 -2.49 -10.34
N THR A 19 5.74 -3.68 -10.82
CA THR A 19 7.00 -4.32 -10.42
C THR A 19 8.22 -3.58 -10.95
N ARG A 20 8.06 -2.84 -12.05
CA ARG A 20 9.08 -2.00 -12.68
C ARG A 20 8.43 -0.73 -13.21
N ASP A 21 8.44 0.35 -12.42
CA ASP A 21 7.77 1.60 -12.76
C ASP A 21 8.73 2.58 -13.46
N PRO A 22 8.59 2.86 -14.77
CA PRO A 22 9.46 3.79 -15.48
C PRO A 22 9.35 5.23 -14.94
N ASP A 23 8.21 5.57 -14.34
CA ASP A 23 7.99 6.86 -13.69
C ASP A 23 8.61 6.91 -12.29
N TRP A 24 9.22 5.80 -11.84
CA TRP A 24 9.86 5.63 -10.53
C TRP A 24 11.23 4.96 -10.68
N ASP A 25 12.03 5.40 -11.65
CA ASP A 25 13.40 4.89 -11.89
C ASP A 25 13.46 3.35 -12.04
N TYR A 26 12.42 2.76 -12.64
CA TYR A 26 12.23 1.32 -12.80
C TYR A 26 12.15 0.51 -11.50
N ARG A 27 11.92 1.18 -10.36
CA ARG A 27 11.73 0.54 -9.06
C ARG A 27 10.32 -0.03 -8.94
N ALA A 28 10.12 -0.91 -7.98
CA ALA A 28 8.78 -1.37 -7.64
C ALA A 28 8.01 -0.23 -6.96
N SER A 29 6.80 0.06 -7.45
CA SER A 29 5.93 1.09 -6.90
C SER A 29 4.50 0.58 -6.69
N LYS A 30 3.78 1.23 -5.78
CA LYS A 30 2.36 1.01 -5.51
C LYS A 30 1.65 2.34 -5.39
N SER A 31 0.44 2.43 -5.92
CA SER A 31 -0.45 3.58 -5.75
C SER A 31 -1.66 3.12 -4.94
N ILE A 32 -1.91 3.80 -3.82
CA ILE A 32 -3.01 3.53 -2.91
C ILE A 32 -4.00 4.68 -3.02
N THR A 33 -5.21 4.41 -3.47
CA THR A 33 -6.28 5.41 -3.57
C THR A 33 -7.31 5.20 -2.46
N LEU A 34 -7.57 6.24 -1.67
CA LEU A 34 -8.47 6.23 -0.51
C LEU A 34 -9.45 7.40 -0.55
N THR A 35 -10.61 7.25 0.08
CA THR A 35 -11.55 8.36 0.32
C THR A 35 -11.23 9.04 1.64
N MET A 36 -10.40 10.07 1.60
CA MET A 36 -10.03 10.94 2.74
C MET A 36 -9.44 12.25 2.20
N ASP A 37 -9.24 13.24 3.07
CA ASP A 37 -8.55 14.47 2.71
C ASP A 37 -7.02 14.29 2.66
N HIS A 38 -6.36 15.16 1.90
CA HIS A 38 -4.91 15.14 1.72
C HIS A 38 -4.12 15.23 3.05
N ASN A 39 -4.56 16.05 4.01
CA ASN A 39 -3.81 16.25 5.26
C ASN A 39 -3.88 15.01 6.15
N THR A 40 -5.04 14.36 6.20
CA THR A 40 -5.19 13.05 6.85
C THR A 40 -4.29 12.01 6.21
N ALA A 41 -4.27 11.92 4.88
CA ALA A 41 -3.39 11.00 4.17
C ALA A 41 -1.91 11.27 4.45
N ALA A 42 -1.46 12.52 4.37
CA ALA A 42 -0.08 12.90 4.68
C ALA A 42 0.32 12.61 6.13
N SER A 43 -0.64 12.63 7.06
CA SER A 43 -0.38 12.30 8.47
C SER A 43 -0.27 10.79 8.71
N LEU A 44 -1.02 9.98 7.95
CA LEU A 44 -1.03 8.51 8.06
C LEU A 44 0.14 7.87 7.31
N PHE A 45 0.43 8.38 6.13
CA PHE A 45 1.51 7.92 5.26
C PHE A 45 2.74 8.79 5.49
N GLN A 46 3.47 8.46 6.56
CA GLN A 46 4.79 9.06 6.85
C GLN A 46 5.91 8.19 6.26
N ASN A 47 7.10 8.76 6.08
CA ASN A 47 8.25 7.97 5.66
C ASN A 47 8.51 6.84 6.68
N GLY A 48 8.72 5.62 6.20
CA GLY A 48 8.85 4.42 7.05
C GLY A 48 7.58 3.93 7.73
N ALA A 49 6.39 4.48 7.41
CA ALA A 49 5.13 3.97 7.96
C ALA A 49 4.88 2.53 7.51
N ALA A 50 4.82 1.60 8.47
CA ALA A 50 4.45 0.21 8.19
C ALA A 50 2.98 0.11 7.77
N TRP A 51 2.73 -0.59 6.67
CA TRP A 51 1.39 -0.78 6.13
C TRP A 51 1.25 -2.16 5.48
N SER A 52 0.01 -2.63 5.36
CA SER A 52 -0.32 -3.92 4.76
C SER A 52 -1.56 -3.83 3.91
N ILE A 53 -1.71 -4.75 2.95
CA ILE A 53 -2.94 -4.91 2.17
C ILE A 53 -3.75 -6.05 2.78
N LEU A 54 -4.98 -5.78 3.16
CA LEU A 54 -5.95 -6.80 3.53
C LEU A 54 -6.83 -7.11 2.31
N PHE A 55 -6.80 -8.36 1.86
CA PHE A 55 -7.58 -8.82 0.73
C PHE A 55 -8.61 -9.85 1.18
N GLN A 56 -9.87 -9.57 0.90
CA GLN A 56 -10.98 -10.49 1.09
C GLN A 56 -11.49 -10.95 -0.28
N ALA A 57 -11.27 -12.23 -0.59
CA ALA A 57 -11.82 -12.85 -1.79
C ALA A 57 -13.37 -12.91 -1.70
N PRO A 58 -14.08 -12.81 -2.83
CA PRO A 58 -15.52 -13.00 -2.85
C PRO A 58 -15.89 -14.42 -2.43
N ALA A 59 -17.08 -14.57 -1.82
CA ALA A 59 -17.63 -15.88 -1.56
C ALA A 59 -17.90 -16.62 -2.88
N TYR A 60 -17.71 -17.94 -2.87
CA TYR A 60 -17.97 -18.81 -4.02
C TYR A 60 -18.81 -20.02 -3.58
N GLU A 61 -19.51 -20.61 -4.53
CA GLU A 61 -20.24 -21.87 -4.29
C GLU A 61 -19.27 -23.04 -4.42
N ASP A 62 -19.18 -23.86 -3.39
CA ASP A 62 -18.37 -25.07 -3.40
C ASP A 62 -18.93 -26.06 -4.44
N PRO A 63 -18.13 -26.48 -5.44
CA PRO A 63 -18.63 -27.34 -6.51
C PRO A 63 -18.97 -28.78 -6.06
N GLU A 64 -18.49 -29.22 -4.90
CA GLU A 64 -18.75 -30.55 -4.35
C GLU A 64 -19.97 -30.57 -3.43
N THR A 65 -20.15 -29.53 -2.61
CA THR A 65 -21.22 -29.47 -1.59
C THR A 65 -22.39 -28.57 -1.97
N GLY A 66 -22.19 -27.61 -2.89
CA GLY A 66 -23.16 -26.57 -3.24
C GLY A 66 -23.32 -25.48 -2.18
N GLU A 67 -22.46 -25.46 -1.15
CA GLU A 67 -22.53 -24.46 -0.08
C GLU A 67 -21.76 -23.19 -0.44
N MET A 68 -22.22 -22.04 0.06
CA MET A 68 -21.50 -20.78 -0.08
C MET A 68 -20.32 -20.74 0.89
N VAL A 69 -19.10 -20.75 0.36
CA VAL A 69 -17.85 -20.63 1.13
C VAL A 69 -17.33 -19.21 1.02
N THR A 70 -17.04 -18.58 2.16
CA THR A 70 -16.33 -17.31 2.22
C THR A 70 -14.89 -17.56 2.64
N PRO A 71 -13.89 -17.32 1.77
CA PRO A 71 -12.48 -17.49 2.13
C PRO A 71 -12.08 -16.59 3.30
N GLU A 72 -11.06 -17.01 4.06
CA GLU A 72 -10.45 -16.12 5.06
C GLU A 72 -9.73 -14.95 4.38
N ALA A 73 -9.74 -13.80 5.04
CA ALA A 73 -9.01 -12.64 4.57
C ALA A 73 -7.49 -12.90 4.64
N VAL A 74 -6.77 -12.50 3.60
CA VAL A 74 -5.30 -12.63 3.54
C VAL A 74 -4.69 -11.25 3.72
N THR A 75 -3.69 -11.16 4.60
CA THR A 75 -2.91 -9.94 4.80
C THR A 75 -1.56 -10.06 4.10
N TYR A 76 -1.21 -9.04 3.31
CA TYR A 76 0.08 -8.93 2.64
C TYR A 76 0.86 -7.78 3.25
N ASP A 77 1.98 -8.08 3.89
CA ASP A 77 2.89 -7.06 4.38
C ASP A 77 3.49 -6.25 3.21
N ASN A 78 3.55 -4.93 3.37
CA ASN A 78 4.13 -4.01 2.39
C ASN A 78 5.04 -2.98 3.09
N SER A 79 5.60 -3.30 4.26
CA SER A 79 6.43 -2.35 5.01
C SER A 79 7.68 -1.91 4.25
N ASP A 80 8.16 -2.72 3.30
CA ASP A 80 9.29 -2.40 2.43
C ASP A 80 9.01 -1.25 1.43
N TYR A 81 7.74 -0.84 1.29
CA TYR A 81 7.34 0.28 0.45
C TYR A 81 7.16 1.53 1.31
N CYS A 82 8.09 2.47 1.19
CA CYS A 82 8.03 3.75 1.89
C CYS A 82 7.26 4.79 1.06
N VAL A 83 6.81 5.85 1.74
CA VAL A 83 6.27 7.05 1.08
C VAL A 83 7.43 7.72 0.37
N ALA A 84 7.53 7.44 -0.91
CA ALA A 84 8.65 7.89 -1.72
C ALA A 84 8.20 8.96 -2.74
N GLY A 85 6.90 9.06 -3.05
CA GLY A 85 6.38 9.96 -4.09
C GLY A 85 5.20 10.83 -3.66
N ASP A 86 4.49 11.37 -4.66
CA ASP A 86 3.44 12.35 -4.47
C ASP A 86 2.22 11.79 -3.73
N ILE A 87 1.59 12.66 -2.93
CA ILE A 87 0.19 12.51 -2.49
C ILE A 87 -0.65 13.41 -3.37
N THR A 88 -1.48 12.80 -4.20
CA THR A 88 -2.32 13.52 -5.16
C THR A 88 -3.76 13.58 -4.66
N ASP A 89 -4.27 14.79 -4.42
CA ASP A 89 -5.68 15.05 -4.13
C ASP A 89 -6.50 15.08 -5.43
N HIS A 90 -7.61 14.34 -5.47
CA HIS A 90 -8.54 14.31 -6.58
C HIS A 90 -9.82 15.06 -6.21
N ARG A 91 -10.39 15.80 -7.18
CA ARG A 91 -11.61 16.59 -6.99
C ARG A 91 -12.88 15.77 -6.69
N ASP A 92 -12.79 14.44 -6.69
CA ASP A 92 -13.87 13.52 -6.33
C ASP A 92 -13.86 13.11 -4.84
N GLY A 93 -12.97 13.70 -4.03
CA GLY A 93 -12.84 13.39 -2.60
C GLY A 93 -11.98 12.17 -2.30
N THR A 94 -11.20 11.71 -3.29
CA THR A 94 -10.19 10.68 -3.09
C THR A 94 -8.77 11.27 -3.13
N VAL A 95 -7.83 10.53 -2.55
CA VAL A 95 -6.40 10.83 -2.58
C VAL A 95 -5.65 9.60 -3.04
N THR A 96 -4.60 9.78 -3.84
CA THR A 96 -3.68 8.72 -4.23
C THR A 96 -2.30 8.97 -3.63
N VAL A 97 -1.82 8.01 -2.83
CA VAL A 97 -0.48 8.01 -2.27
C VAL A 97 0.42 7.09 -3.11
N LYS A 98 1.53 7.62 -3.63
CA LYS A 98 2.53 6.82 -4.35
C LYS A 98 3.62 6.31 -3.39
N MET A 99 3.70 5.00 -3.26
CA MET A 99 4.65 4.27 -2.44
C MET A 99 5.71 3.60 -3.31
N GLY A 100 6.97 3.57 -2.88
CA GLY A 100 8.07 2.99 -3.64
C GLY A 100 9.03 2.23 -2.73
N ARG A 101 9.64 1.17 -3.27
CA ARG A 101 10.78 0.54 -2.60
C ARG A 101 12.04 1.38 -2.77
N LEU A 102 12.89 1.34 -1.76
CA LEU A 102 14.27 1.79 -1.86
C LEU A 102 15.03 0.95 -2.90
N THR A 103 16.06 1.55 -3.49
CA THR A 103 17.05 0.82 -4.29
C THR A 103 17.99 0.04 -3.38
N ALA A 104 18.65 -0.98 -3.93
CA ALA A 104 19.70 -1.69 -3.22
C ALA A 104 20.81 -0.76 -2.67
N LEU A 105 21.08 0.36 -3.36
CA LEU A 105 22.03 1.37 -2.88
C LEU A 105 21.47 2.14 -1.67
N GLU A 106 20.22 2.59 -1.72
CA GLU A 106 19.57 3.27 -0.59
C GLU A 106 19.36 2.34 0.60
N GLU A 107 18.95 1.08 0.38
CA GLU A 107 18.90 0.04 1.43
C GLU A 107 20.28 -0.16 2.07
N THR A 108 21.35 -0.18 1.26
CA THR A 108 22.73 -0.28 1.75
C THR A 108 23.17 0.99 2.50
N LEU A 109 22.78 2.17 2.05
CA LEU A 109 23.08 3.44 2.72
C LEU A 109 22.35 3.55 4.06
N GLU A 110 21.08 3.13 4.14
CA GLU A 110 20.35 3.05 5.41
C GLU A 110 21.03 2.09 6.40
N LEU A 111 21.49 0.93 5.94
CA LEU A 111 22.21 -0.04 6.78
C LEU A 111 23.55 0.50 7.30
N ILE A 112 24.26 1.30 6.49
CA ILE A 112 25.59 1.84 6.85
C ILE A 112 25.48 3.09 7.73
N TYR A 113 24.51 3.96 7.46
CA TYR A 113 24.40 5.29 8.10
C TYR A 113 23.25 5.41 9.10
N GLY A 114 22.43 4.37 9.27
CA GLY A 114 21.47 4.27 10.38
C GLY A 114 20.16 5.04 10.18
N GLY A 115 19.63 5.12 8.96
CA GLY A 115 18.25 5.54 8.64
C GLY A 115 17.81 6.97 9.03
N ASP A 116 18.57 7.71 9.84
CA ASP A 116 18.15 9.00 10.44
C ASP A 116 18.37 10.23 9.56
N THR A 117 18.78 10.08 8.28
CA THR A 117 19.18 11.22 7.43
C THR A 117 18.66 11.25 6.00
N LEU A 118 17.49 10.68 5.70
CA LEU A 118 16.77 10.93 4.44
C LEU A 118 15.30 11.31 4.66
#